data_AF-A0A376FZV3-F1
#
_entry.id   AF-A0A376FZV3-F1
#
_cell.length_a   1.000
_cell.length_b   1.000
_cell.length_c   1.000
_cell.angle_alpha   90.00
_cell.angle_beta   90.00
_cell.angle_gamma   90.00
#
_symmetry.space_group_name_H-M   'P 1'
#
loop_
_entity.id
_entity.type
_entity.pdbx_description
1 polymer ?
#
loop_
_entity_poly.entity_id
_entity_poly.type
_entity_poly.pdbx_seq_one_letter_code
_entity_poly.pdbx_strand_id
1 'polypeptide(L)'
;MKKFLIFGFALFTMSSYAQNRPNDGNNRNVDILIERSDYYGISSSQKNKIIALKKQASKDFERVGRDRNLSGYEKGRRKREISYNLQRDIDKILNDNQRYKWSNSHRDDYYKDRIDDRLERLEDEYERDIKRIERNYSYDKNLMKRKKEIRKAEYKRAKERLKNMKDYY
;
A
#
# COMPACT_ATOMS: atom_id res chain seq x y z
N MET A 1 37.95 34.89 3.57
CA MET A 1 36.63 34.90 2.91
C MET A 1 35.74 33.84 3.55
N LYS A 2 34.73 34.27 4.32
CA LYS A 2 33.74 33.40 4.96
C LYS A 2 32.71 32.97 3.91
N LYS A 3 32.52 31.67 3.69
CA LYS A 3 31.37 31.14 2.94
C LYS A 3 30.59 30.22 3.87
N PHE A 4 29.51 30.74 4.44
CA PHE A 4 28.50 29.95 5.12
C PHE A 4 27.64 29.27 4.06
N LEU A 5 27.72 27.94 3.96
CA LEU A 5 26.76 27.13 3.22
C LEU A 5 25.75 26.57 4.23
N ILE A 6 24.64 27.29 4.36
CA ILE A 6 23.45 26.84 5.05
C ILE A 6 22.80 25.79 4.16
N PHE A 7 23.02 24.50 4.45
CA PHE A 7 22.21 23.42 3.91
C PHE A 7 21.22 22.98 5.00
N GLY A 8 20.00 23.51 4.89
CA GLY A 8 18.87 23.12 5.72
C GLY A 8 18.55 21.65 5.49
N PHE A 9 18.86 20.81 6.47
CA PHE A 9 18.37 19.44 6.56
C PHE A 9 17.12 19.46 7.44
N ALA A 10 15.95 19.50 6.80
CA ALA A 10 14.68 19.30 7.49
C ALA A 10 14.58 17.82 7.91
N LEU A 11 14.99 17.55 9.16
CA LEU A 11 14.73 16.29 9.85
C LEU A 11 13.25 16.24 10.25
N PHE A 12 12.41 15.58 9.45
CA PHE A 12 11.07 15.20 9.88
C PHE A 12 11.10 13.79 10.46
N THR A 13 11.30 13.72 11.78
CA THR A 13 11.07 12.53 12.61
C THR A 13 9.60 12.39 13.01
N MET A 14 9.22 11.18 13.47
CA MET A 14 7.97 10.78 14.17
C MET A 14 6.87 10.20 13.24
N SER A 15 5.96 9.29 13.61
CA SER A 15 5.65 8.58 14.87
C SER A 15 5.11 7.17 14.52
N SER A 16 5.19 6.23 15.47
CA SER A 16 4.67 4.86 15.35
C SER A 16 3.14 4.81 15.51
N TYR A 17 2.44 4.14 14.57
CA TYR A 17 1.09 3.61 14.80
C TYR A 17 0.96 2.25 14.12
N ALA A 18 1.33 1.20 14.86
CA ALA A 18 0.90 -0.15 14.56
C ALA A 18 -0.40 -0.39 15.33
N GLN A 19 -1.54 -0.08 14.70
CA GLN A 19 -2.81 -0.65 15.11
C GLN A 19 -3.07 -1.88 14.25
N ASN A 20 -3.19 -3.03 14.94
CA ASN A 20 -3.78 -4.27 14.46
C ASN A 20 -4.97 -3.95 13.53
N ARG A 21 -4.95 -4.52 12.32
CA ARG A 21 -6.14 -4.67 11.50
C ARG A 21 -6.39 -6.16 11.27
N PRO A 22 -7.66 -6.61 11.28
CA PRO A 22 -7.98 -7.94 10.82
C PRO A 22 -7.50 -8.05 9.37
N ASN A 23 -6.70 -9.07 9.08
CA ASN A 23 -6.46 -9.50 7.71
C ASN A 23 -7.82 -10.00 7.19
N ASP A 24 -8.47 -9.19 6.38
CA ASP A 24 -9.80 -9.47 5.84
C ASP A 24 -9.75 -10.06 4.44
N GLY A 25 -8.62 -10.62 4.00
CA GLY A 25 -8.61 -11.71 3.00
C GLY A 25 -9.27 -11.42 1.64
N ASN A 26 -9.60 -10.16 1.35
CA ASN A 26 -10.58 -9.80 0.31
C ASN A 26 -9.98 -8.73 -0.58
N ASN A 27 -8.96 -9.07 -1.36
CA ASN A 27 -8.66 -8.27 -2.54
C ASN A 27 -9.70 -8.57 -3.63
N ARG A 28 -10.93 -8.09 -3.45
CA ARG A 28 -12.01 -8.30 -4.43
C ARG A 28 -11.72 -7.50 -5.69
N ASN A 29 -11.47 -8.18 -6.79
CA ASN A 29 -11.15 -7.53 -8.06
C ASN A 29 -12.41 -6.84 -8.64
N VAL A 30 -12.38 -5.50 -8.62
CA VAL A 30 -13.45 -4.65 -9.15
C VAL A 30 -13.57 -4.76 -10.67
N ASP A 31 -12.47 -5.03 -11.37
CA ASP A 31 -12.47 -5.16 -12.84
C ASP A 31 -13.23 -6.40 -13.26
N ILE A 32 -13.02 -7.53 -12.57
CA ILE A 32 -13.78 -8.76 -12.80
C ILE A 32 -15.27 -8.56 -12.54
N LEU A 33 -15.64 -7.76 -11.53
CA LEU A 33 -17.05 -7.44 -11.25
C LEU A 33 -17.70 -6.65 -12.40
N ILE A 34 -16.96 -5.73 -13.02
CA ILE A 34 -17.43 -4.90 -14.14
C ILE A 34 -17.47 -5.71 -15.45
N GLU A 35 -16.41 -6.47 -15.74
CA GLU A 35 -16.26 -7.29 -16.96
C GLU A 35 -17.31 -8.40 -17.01
N ARG A 36 -17.52 -9.09 -15.89
CA ARG A 36 -18.48 -10.20 -15.77
C ARG A 36 -19.81 -9.73 -15.16
N SER A 37 -20.25 -8.51 -15.46
CA SER A 37 -21.47 -7.92 -14.90
C SER A 37 -22.68 -8.84 -15.00
N ASP A 38 -22.82 -9.56 -16.11
CA ASP A 38 -23.96 -10.42 -16.39
C ASP A 38 -23.97 -11.66 -15.49
N TYR A 39 -22.81 -12.26 -15.24
CA TYR A 39 -22.65 -13.39 -14.31
C TYR A 39 -23.07 -13.04 -12.88
N TYR A 40 -22.70 -11.82 -12.45
CA TYR A 40 -23.06 -11.30 -11.14
C TYR A 40 -24.49 -10.72 -11.11
N GLY A 41 -25.16 -10.58 -12.26
CA GLY A 41 -26.49 -9.97 -12.35
C GLY A 41 -26.49 -8.47 -12.05
N ILE A 42 -25.41 -7.76 -12.41
CA ILE A 42 -25.24 -6.32 -12.17
C ILE A 42 -26.00 -5.53 -13.24
N SER A 43 -26.98 -4.73 -12.81
CA SER A 43 -27.72 -3.85 -13.72
C SER A 43 -26.81 -2.77 -14.32
N SER A 44 -27.18 -2.22 -15.49
CA SER A 44 -26.44 -1.13 -16.14
C SER A 44 -26.28 0.10 -15.23
N SER A 45 -27.31 0.42 -14.42
CA SER A 45 -27.25 1.52 -13.45
C SER A 45 -26.22 1.26 -12.34
N GLN A 46 -26.20 0.04 -11.76
CA GLN A 46 -25.19 -0.35 -10.77
C GLN A 46 -23.78 -0.34 -11.38
N LYS A 47 -23.61 -0.89 -12.59
CA LYS A 47 -22.34 -0.92 -13.32
C LYS A 47 -21.76 0.48 -13.51
N ASN A 48 -22.58 1.43 -13.95
CA ASN A 48 -22.15 2.82 -14.13
C ASN A 48 -21.71 3.48 -12.82
N LYS A 49 -22.41 3.22 -11.71
CA LYS A 49 -22.01 3.71 -10.38
C LYS A 49 -20.67 3.12 -9.94
N ILE A 50 -20.47 1.82 -10.14
CA ILE A 50 -19.20 1.12 -9.81
C ILE A 50 -18.04 1.67 -10.65
N ILE A 51 -18.24 1.89 -11.96
CA ILE A 51 -17.23 2.50 -12.83
C ILE A 51 -16.86 3.91 -12.35
N ALA A 52 -17.85 4.72 -11.95
CA ALA A 52 -17.60 6.05 -11.41
C ALA A 52 -16.78 6.02 -10.11
N LEU A 53 -17.12 5.11 -9.18
CA LEU A 53 -16.35 4.90 -7.95
C LEU A 53 -14.91 4.46 -8.26
N LYS A 54 -14.72 3.49 -9.16
CA LYS A 54 -13.39 3.03 -9.59
C LYS A 54 -12.57 4.19 -10.16
N LYS A 55 -13.17 5.00 -11.04
CA LYS A 55 -12.51 6.16 -11.65
C LYS A 55 -12.08 7.20 -10.60
N GLN A 56 -12.92 7.42 -9.58
CA GLN A 56 -12.56 8.31 -8.47
C GLN A 56 -11.41 7.74 -7.64
N ALA A 57 -11.47 6.46 -7.28
CA ALA A 57 -10.39 5.77 -6.56
C ALA A 57 -9.06 5.81 -7.34
N SER A 58 -9.08 5.64 -8.67
CA SER A 58 -7.89 5.81 -9.52
C SER A 58 -7.25 7.20 -9.40
N LYS A 59 -8.05 8.27 -9.41
CA LYS A 59 -7.54 9.63 -9.19
C LYS A 59 -6.94 9.79 -7.79
N ASP A 60 -7.55 9.17 -6.79
CA ASP A 60 -7.07 9.22 -5.41
C ASP A 60 -5.75 8.45 -5.24
N PHE A 61 -5.60 7.29 -5.90
CA PHE A 61 -4.34 6.56 -5.97
C PHE A 61 -3.23 7.39 -6.61
N GLU A 62 -3.51 8.08 -7.70
CA GLU A 62 -2.56 8.99 -8.36
C GLU A 62 -2.16 10.14 -7.45
N ARG A 63 -3.14 10.79 -6.80
CA ARG A 63 -2.91 11.90 -5.87
C ARG A 63 -1.99 11.49 -4.73
N VAL A 64 -2.28 10.35 -4.08
CA VAL A 64 -1.40 9.78 -3.05
C VAL A 64 -0.02 9.44 -3.60
N GLY A 65 0.06 8.89 -4.82
CA GLY A 65 1.33 8.56 -5.47
C GLY A 65 2.22 9.78 -5.72
N ARG A 66 1.61 10.91 -6.12
CA ARG A 66 2.29 12.18 -6.43
C ARG A 66 2.62 13.03 -5.20
N ASP A 67 1.96 12.77 -4.06
CA ASP A 67 2.20 13.52 -2.82
C ASP A 67 3.66 13.35 -2.35
N ARG A 68 4.41 14.45 -2.27
CA ARG A 68 5.83 14.44 -1.88
C ARG A 68 6.02 14.44 -0.36
N ASN A 69 4.97 14.76 0.39
CA ASN A 69 5.00 14.82 1.85
C ASN A 69 4.79 13.44 2.47
N LEU A 70 4.36 12.45 1.68
CA LEU A 70 4.17 11.07 2.16
C LEU A 70 5.39 10.21 1.90
N SER A 71 5.77 9.44 2.92
CA SER A 71 6.73 8.35 2.79
C SER A 71 6.19 7.23 1.89
N GLY A 72 7.06 6.30 1.49
CA GLY A 72 6.65 5.14 0.71
C GLY A 72 5.61 4.30 1.46
N TYR A 73 5.85 4.07 2.76
CA TYR A 73 4.93 3.40 3.65
C TYR A 73 3.58 4.12 3.78
N GLU A 74 3.58 5.44 4.00
CA GLU A 74 2.34 6.23 4.14
C GLU A 74 1.51 6.22 2.85
N LYS A 75 2.18 6.28 1.70
CA LYS A 75 1.52 6.08 0.40
C LYS A 75 0.86 4.71 0.34
N GLY A 76 1.58 3.65 0.69
CA GLY A 76 1.03 2.30 0.75
C GLY A 76 -0.22 2.22 1.62
N ARG A 77 -0.13 2.74 2.85
CA ARG A 77 -1.25 2.80 3.81
C ARG A 77 -2.48 3.53 3.25
N ARG A 78 -2.30 4.74 2.72
CA ARG A 78 -3.41 5.53 2.15
C ARG A 78 -4.03 4.87 0.92
N LYS A 79 -3.22 4.26 0.06
CA LYS A 79 -3.73 3.50 -1.08
C LYS A 79 -4.60 2.33 -0.60
N ARG A 80 -4.17 1.56 0.41
CA ARG A 80 -5.03 0.48 0.95
C ARG A 80 -6.34 1.02 1.51
N GLU A 81 -6.31 2.14 2.23
CA GLU A 81 -7.53 2.80 2.71
C GLU A 81 -8.48 3.18 1.57
N ILE A 82 -7.94 3.69 0.45
CA ILE A 82 -8.73 3.94 -0.77
C ILE A 82 -9.34 2.64 -1.30
N SER A 83 -8.58 1.55 -1.38
CA SER A 83 -9.10 0.23 -1.80
C SER A 83 -10.23 -0.27 -0.90
N TYR A 84 -10.08 -0.16 0.42
CA TYR A 84 -11.10 -0.57 1.39
C TYR A 84 -12.37 0.28 1.27
N ASN A 85 -12.23 1.59 1.14
CA ASN A 85 -13.36 2.49 0.95
C ASN A 85 -14.10 2.18 -0.36
N LEU A 86 -13.36 1.93 -1.45
CA LEU A 86 -13.93 1.52 -2.73
C LEU A 86 -14.76 0.24 -2.60
N GLN A 87 -14.22 -0.80 -1.96
CA GLN A 87 -14.95 -2.06 -1.75
C GLN A 87 -16.21 -1.86 -0.91
N ARG A 88 -16.11 -1.12 0.20
CA ARG A 88 -17.26 -0.82 1.06
C ARG A 88 -18.35 -0.03 0.32
N ASP A 89 -17.96 0.91 -0.53
CA ASP A 89 -18.92 1.73 -1.27
C ASP A 89 -19.55 0.95 -2.43
N ILE A 90 -18.84 -0.01 -3.03
CA ILE A 90 -19.42 -0.99 -3.96
C ILE A 90 -20.41 -1.90 -3.24
N ASP A 91 -20.08 -2.39 -2.04
CA ASP A 91 -20.98 -3.26 -1.26
C ASP A 91 -22.35 -2.59 -1.01
N LYS A 92 -22.41 -1.26 -0.87
CA LYS A 92 -23.66 -0.49 -0.74
C LYS A 92 -24.49 -0.44 -2.04
N ILE A 93 -23.86 -0.61 -3.21
CA ILE A 93 -24.53 -0.61 -4.52
C ILE A 93 -25.14 -1.98 -4.82
N LEU A 94 -24.52 -3.05 -4.34
CA LEU A 94 -24.91 -4.42 -4.60
C LEU A 94 -26.11 -4.84 -3.72
N ASN A 95 -26.85 -5.85 -4.15
CA ASN A 95 -27.78 -6.59 -3.28
C ASN A 95 -27.08 -7.79 -2.61
N ASP A 96 -27.77 -8.48 -1.69
CA ASP A 96 -27.17 -9.58 -0.92
C ASP A 96 -26.65 -10.72 -1.80
N ASN A 97 -27.40 -11.13 -2.82
CA ASN A 97 -26.98 -12.20 -3.72
C ASN A 97 -25.75 -11.80 -4.56
N GLN A 98 -25.72 -10.56 -5.05
CA GLN A 98 -24.58 -10.00 -5.77
C GLN A 98 -23.33 -9.93 -4.88
N ARG A 99 -23.47 -9.42 -3.65
CA ARG A 99 -22.39 -9.37 -2.64
C ARG A 99 -21.86 -10.77 -2.33
N TYR A 100 -22.76 -11.73 -2.12
CA TYR A 100 -22.40 -13.11 -1.84
C TYR A 100 -21.59 -13.73 -2.99
N LYS A 101 -22.06 -13.59 -4.23
CA LYS A 101 -21.33 -14.09 -5.41
C LYS A 101 -19.97 -13.44 -5.57
N TRP A 102 -19.87 -12.12 -5.38
CA TRP A 102 -18.62 -11.39 -5.54
C TRP A 102 -17.61 -11.68 -4.42
N SER A 103 -18.07 -11.81 -3.18
CA SER A 103 -17.20 -12.16 -2.05
C SER A 103 -16.68 -13.60 -2.14
N ASN A 104 -17.45 -14.50 -2.74
CA ASN A 104 -17.06 -15.91 -2.86
C ASN A 104 -16.25 -16.23 -4.12
N SER A 105 -16.13 -15.30 -5.08
CA SER A 105 -15.36 -15.55 -6.30
C SER A 105 -13.84 -15.48 -6.12
N HIS A 106 -13.35 -15.10 -4.93
CA HIS A 106 -11.92 -14.90 -4.64
C HIS A 106 -11.47 -15.55 -3.30
N ARG A 107 -12.08 -16.67 -2.88
CA ARG A 107 -11.75 -17.32 -1.59
C ARG A 107 -10.31 -17.82 -1.46
N ASP A 108 -9.54 -17.86 -2.55
CA ASP A 108 -8.24 -18.55 -2.58
C ASP A 108 -7.01 -17.63 -2.37
N ASP A 109 -7.18 -16.32 -2.14
CA ASP A 109 -6.04 -15.38 -2.07
C ASP A 109 -5.40 -15.21 -0.67
N TYR A 110 -5.72 -16.07 0.30
CA TYR A 110 -5.19 -16.00 1.68
C TYR A 110 -3.66 -15.88 1.75
N TYR A 111 -2.94 -16.61 0.89
CA TYR A 111 -1.47 -16.56 0.86
C TYR A 111 -0.94 -15.25 0.30
N LYS A 112 -1.60 -14.66 -0.71
CA LYS A 112 -1.23 -13.36 -1.28
C LYS A 112 -1.40 -12.24 -0.26
N ASP A 113 -2.50 -12.26 0.48
CA ASP A 113 -2.78 -11.24 1.51
C ASP A 113 -1.75 -11.29 2.64
N ARG A 114 -1.37 -12.50 3.08
CA ARG A 114 -0.29 -12.69 4.07
C ARG A 114 1.06 -12.19 3.57
N ILE A 115 1.34 -12.29 2.27
CA ILE A 115 2.57 -11.77 1.67
C ILE A 115 2.53 -10.25 1.59
N ASP A 116 1.38 -9.65 1.27
CA ASP A 116 1.18 -8.20 1.31
C ASP A 116 1.40 -7.63 2.71
N ASP A 117 0.89 -8.29 3.76
CA ASP A 117 1.15 -7.92 5.15
C ASP A 117 2.64 -7.98 5.52
N ARG A 118 3.38 -8.94 4.95
CA ARG A 118 4.83 -9.07 5.17
C ARG A 118 5.61 -8.00 4.41
N LEU A 119 5.22 -7.69 3.18
CA LEU A 119 5.79 -6.60 2.39
C LEU A 119 5.63 -5.25 3.10
N GLU A 120 4.46 -5.02 3.72
CA GLU A 120 4.19 -3.82 4.50
C GLU A 120 5.11 -3.71 5.72
N ARG A 121 5.19 -4.78 6.53
CA ARG A 121 6.07 -4.79 7.70
C ARG A 121 7.53 -4.56 7.33
N LEU A 122 7.97 -5.14 6.21
CA LEU A 122 9.33 -4.95 5.70
C LEU A 122 9.59 -3.48 5.30
N GLU A 123 8.61 -2.80 4.68
CA GLU A 123 8.71 -1.38 4.34
C GLU A 123 8.81 -0.50 5.59
N ASP A 124 7.95 -0.76 6.58
CA ASP A 124 7.94 -0.06 7.86
C ASP A 124 9.25 -0.27 8.66
N GLU A 125 9.73 -1.51 8.75
CA GLU A 125 11.03 -1.83 9.35
C GLU A 125 12.18 -1.09 8.68
N TYR A 126 12.22 -1.09 7.34
CA TYR A 126 13.25 -0.39 6.60
C TYR A 126 13.23 1.12 6.88
N GLU A 127 12.06 1.77 6.85
CA GLU A 127 11.96 3.20 7.16
C GLU A 127 12.42 3.51 8.60
N ARG A 128 12.04 2.67 9.58
CA ARG A 128 12.50 2.80 10.98
C ARG A 128 14.01 2.63 11.10
N ASP A 129 14.58 1.65 10.42
CA ASP A 129 16.01 1.36 10.44
C ASP A 129 16.82 2.53 9.86
N ILE A 130 16.35 3.12 8.76
CA ILE A 130 16.97 4.30 8.17
C ILE A 130 17.00 5.47 9.15
N LYS A 131 15.87 5.77 9.80
CA LYS A 131 15.80 6.83 10.84
C LYS A 131 16.68 6.52 12.05
N ARG A 132 16.83 5.24 12.42
CA ARG A 132 17.73 4.82 13.50
C ARG A 132 19.21 5.02 13.11
N ILE A 133 19.58 4.65 11.89
CA ILE A 133 20.94 4.84 11.35
C ILE A 133 21.28 6.33 11.31
N GLU A 134 20.37 7.17 10.84
CA GLU A 134 20.58 8.62 10.81
C GLU A 134 20.84 9.21 12.19
N ARG A 135 20.07 8.80 13.21
CA ARG A 135 20.28 9.25 14.59
C ARG A 135 21.61 8.77 15.15
N ASN A 136 21.90 7.47 15.02
CA ASN A 136 23.04 6.83 15.67
C ASN A 136 24.39 7.18 15.04
N TYR A 137 24.42 7.58 13.77
CA TYR A 137 25.65 7.86 13.03
C TYR A 137 25.69 9.29 12.48
N SER A 138 24.87 10.20 13.02
CA SER A 138 24.81 11.60 12.58
C SER A 138 26.17 12.33 12.63
N TYR A 139 27.06 11.92 13.54
CA TYR A 139 28.42 12.46 13.70
C TYR A 139 29.41 11.96 12.65
N ASP A 140 29.17 10.80 12.01
CA ASP A 140 30.04 10.23 10.97
C ASP A 140 29.23 9.98 9.69
N LYS A 141 29.27 10.97 8.79
CA LYS A 141 28.51 10.95 7.54
C LYS A 141 28.90 9.80 6.62
N ASN A 142 30.17 9.38 6.61
CA ASN A 142 30.65 8.32 5.74
C ASN A 142 30.17 6.96 6.24
N LEU A 143 30.28 6.72 7.55
CA LEU A 143 29.77 5.51 8.17
C LEU A 143 28.25 5.42 8.07
N MET A 144 27.54 6.52 8.33
CA MET A 144 26.09 6.61 8.15
C MET A 144 25.67 6.23 6.73
N LYS A 145 26.31 6.83 5.71
CA LYS A 145 26.03 6.52 4.30
C LYS A 145 26.24 5.03 4.01
N ARG A 146 27.36 4.45 4.45
CA ARG A 146 27.65 3.03 4.27
C ARG A 146 26.60 2.14 4.91
N LYS A 147 26.17 2.43 6.14
CA LYS A 147 25.12 1.68 6.84
C LYS A 147 23.76 1.77 6.13
N LYS A 148 23.37 2.95 5.63
CA LYS A 148 22.13 3.12 4.85
C LYS A 148 22.14 2.30 3.57
N GLU A 149 23.25 2.30 2.82
CA GLU A 149 23.34 1.53 1.58
C GLU A 149 23.30 0.01 1.82
N ILE A 150 23.97 -0.48 2.87
CA ILE A 150 23.88 -1.89 3.28
C ILE A 150 22.41 -2.26 3.58
N ARG A 151 21.74 -1.45 4.42
CA ARG A 151 20.34 -1.74 4.79
C ARG A 151 19.38 -1.69 3.61
N LYS A 152 19.61 -0.74 2.69
CA LYS A 152 18.84 -0.62 1.44
C LYS A 152 19.01 -1.83 0.53
N ALA A 153 20.23 -2.38 0.43
CA ALA A 153 20.48 -3.59 -0.33
C ALA A 153 19.76 -4.81 0.27
N GLU A 154 19.80 -4.98 1.58
CA GLU A 154 19.08 -6.04 2.30
C GLU A 154 17.56 -5.93 2.10
N TYR A 155 17.00 -4.73 2.28
CA TYR A 155 15.59 -4.45 2.06
C TYR A 155 15.14 -4.82 0.65
N LYS A 156 15.89 -4.40 -0.38
CA LYS A 156 15.57 -4.72 -1.78
C LYS A 156 15.52 -6.23 -2.02
N ARG A 157 16.52 -6.97 -1.53
CA ARG A 157 16.57 -8.45 -1.66
C ARG A 157 15.38 -9.12 -0.97
N ALA A 158 15.05 -8.70 0.25
CA ALA A 158 13.92 -9.25 0.99
C ALA A 158 12.58 -8.95 0.29
N LYS A 159 12.42 -7.73 -0.23
CA LYS A 159 11.23 -7.30 -0.96
C LYS A 159 11.03 -8.12 -2.24
N GLU A 160 12.10 -8.34 -2.99
CA GLU A 160 12.07 -9.14 -4.22
C GLU A 160 11.69 -10.59 -3.94
N ARG A 161 12.26 -11.21 -2.90
CA ARG A 161 11.87 -12.56 -2.47
C ARG A 161 10.38 -12.66 -2.14
N LEU A 162 9.84 -11.69 -1.41
CA LEU A 162 8.41 -11.67 -1.07
C LEU A 162 7.54 -11.47 -2.31
N LYS A 163 7.95 -10.62 -3.27
CA LYS A 163 7.23 -10.46 -4.54
C LYS A 163 7.22 -11.76 -5.36
N ASN A 164 8.37 -12.40 -5.51
CA ASN A 164 8.45 -13.68 -6.24
C ASN A 164 7.60 -14.76 -5.58
N MET A 165 7.56 -14.78 -4.24
CA MET A 165 6.68 -15.69 -3.51
C MET A 165 5.21 -15.36 -3.74
N LYS A 166 4.85 -14.08 -3.89
CA LYS A 166 3.48 -13.66 -4.19
C LYS A 166 3.04 -14.12 -5.58
N ASP A 167 3.92 -13.99 -6.57
CA ASP A 167 3.64 -14.34 -7.98
C ASP A 167 3.54 -15.85 -8.20
N TYR A 168 4.03 -16.66 -7.24
CA TYR A 168 3.89 -18.12 -7.25
C TYR A 168 2.50 -18.61 -6.80
N TYR A 169 1.78 -17.80 -6.01
CA TYR A 169 0.40 -18.07 -5.58
C TYR A 169 -0.59 -17.34 -6.49
#